data_AF-W1Y6C7-F1
#
_entry.id   AF-W1Y6C7-F1
#
_cell.length_a   1.000
_cell.length_b   1.000
_cell.length_c   1.000
_cell.angle_alpha   90.00
_cell.angle_beta   90.00
_cell.angle_gamma   90.00
#
_symmetry.space_group_name_H-M   'P 1'
#
loop_
_entity.id
_entity.type
_entity.pdbx_description
1 polymer ?
#
loop_
_entity_poly.entity_id
_entity_poly.type
_entity_poly.pdbx_seq_one_letter_code
_entity_poly.pdbx_strand_id
1 'polypeptide(L)'
;MSKMGISTIASYRCSKLFEAVGLHDDVVGLCFQGAVSRIGGASFEDFQQDLLNLSKRAWLARKPISQGGLLKYVHGGEYHAYNPDVVRT
;
A
#
# COMPACT_ATOMS: atom_id res chain seq x y z
N MET A 1 9.47 -15.09 7.18
CA MET A 1 10.45 -14.93 8.27
C MET A 1 11.86 -15.34 7.85
N SER A 2 12.01 -16.49 7.16
CA SER A 2 13.30 -17.00 6.68
C SER A 2 14.12 -16.03 5.82
N LYS A 3 13.48 -15.11 5.08
CA LYS A 3 14.18 -14.01 4.37
C LYS A 3 15.05 -13.15 5.32
N MET A 4 14.69 -13.10 6.60
CA MET A 4 15.42 -12.42 7.68
C MET A 4 16.03 -13.42 8.68
N GLY A 5 16.10 -14.72 8.36
CA GLY A 5 16.72 -15.75 9.21
C GLY A 5 15.93 -16.14 10.46
N ILE A 6 14.66 -15.76 10.60
CA ILE A 6 13.84 -16.12 11.77
C ILE A 6 13.07 -17.41 11.52
N SER A 7 13.20 -18.36 12.46
CA SER A 7 12.64 -19.72 12.34
C SER A 7 11.28 -19.91 13.02
N THR A 8 10.87 -19.03 13.94
CA THR A 8 9.60 -19.18 14.69
C THR A 8 8.75 -17.91 14.63
N ILE A 9 7.43 -18.10 14.54
CA ILE A 9 6.47 -16.99 14.49
C ILE A 9 6.43 -16.20 15.81
N ALA A 10 6.69 -16.88 16.93
CA ALA A 10 6.77 -16.27 18.24
C ALA A 10 7.85 -15.17 18.26
N SER A 11 9.03 -15.43 17.68
CA SER A 11 10.12 -14.45 17.60
C SER A 11 9.85 -13.33 16.59
N TYR A 12 9.07 -13.58 15.54
CA TYR A 12 8.73 -12.55 14.56
C TYR A 12 7.60 -11.63 15.02
N ARG A 13 6.69 -12.12 15.87
CA ARG A 13 5.61 -11.33 16.42
C ARG A 13 6.20 -10.12 17.17
N CYS A 14 5.65 -8.93 16.92
CA CYS A 14 6.12 -7.67 17.49
C CYS A 14 7.58 -7.27 17.15
N SER A 15 8.25 -7.98 16.24
CA SER A 15 9.63 -7.66 15.83
C SER A 15 9.77 -6.37 15.01
N LYS A 16 8.66 -5.86 14.46
CA LYS A 16 8.60 -4.64 13.61
C LYS A 16 9.58 -4.72 12.42
N LEU A 17 9.77 -5.91 11.87
CA LEU A 17 10.63 -6.16 10.69
C LEU A 17 9.96 -5.71 9.39
N PHE A 18 9.67 -4.42 9.31
CA PHE A 18 9.20 -3.71 8.13
C PHE A 18 9.66 -2.25 8.22
N GLU A 19 9.54 -1.53 7.11
CA GLU A 19 9.74 -0.08 7.06
C GLU A 19 8.43 0.58 6.62
N ALA A 20 8.02 1.62 7.33
CA ALA A 20 6.89 2.46 6.95
C ALA A 20 7.37 3.57 6.01
N VAL A 21 6.88 3.57 4.77
CA VAL A 21 7.24 4.58 3.77
C VAL A 21 5.97 5.34 3.37
N GLY A 22 6.01 6.67 3.43
CA GLY A 22 4.89 7.52 3.04
C GLY A 22 3.79 7.65 4.09
N LEU A 23 4.09 7.40 5.37
CA LEU A 23 3.17 7.58 6.49
C LEU A 23 3.56 8.81 7.31
N HIS A 24 2.58 9.61 7.74
CA HIS A 24 2.84 10.74 8.62
C HIS A 24 3.35 10.29 10.01
N ASP A 25 4.18 11.10 10.65
CA ASP A 25 4.82 10.77 11.94
C ASP A 25 3.80 10.50 13.05
N ASP A 26 2.65 11.19 13.04
CA ASP A 26 1.57 10.94 14.02
C ASP A 26 0.99 9.52 13.89
N VAL A 27 0.84 9.03 12.65
CA VAL A 27 0.34 7.69 12.37
C VAL A 27 1.36 6.64 12.80
N VAL A 28 2.63 6.86 12.45
CA VAL A 28 3.73 5.97 12.85
C VAL A 28 3.89 5.96 14.37
N GLY A 29 3.83 7.11 15.02
CA GLY A 29 3.95 7.26 16.47
C GLY A 29 2.85 6.55 17.22
N LEU A 30 1.60 6.67 16.76
CA LEU A 30 0.44 6.06 17.43
C LEU A 30 0.32 4.55 17.15
N CYS A 31 0.47 4.14 15.89
CA CYS A 31 0.13 2.77 15.46
C CYS A 31 1.35 1.84 15.32
N PHE A 32 2.53 2.40 15.05
CA PHE A 32 3.73 1.63 14.70
C PHE A 32 4.96 2.13 15.46
N GLN A 33 4.79 2.50 16.73
CA GLN A 33 5.84 3.14 17.53
C GLN A 33 7.17 2.38 17.43
N GLY A 34 8.23 3.06 17.03
CA GLY A 34 9.57 2.49 16.88
C GLY A 34 9.80 1.67 15.60
N ALA A 35 8.86 1.66 14.65
CA ALA A 35 9.14 1.24 13.28
C ALA A 35 10.00 2.30 12.57
N VAL A 36 10.82 1.85 11.61
CA VAL A 36 11.61 2.77 10.79
C VAL A 36 10.67 3.46 9.80
N SER A 37 10.70 4.80 9.77
CA SER A 37 10.07 5.60 8.73
C SER A 37 10.98 6.76 8.35
N ARG A 38 11.44 6.77 7.10
CA ARG A 38 12.39 7.77 6.58
C ARG A 38 11.70 8.86 5.77
N ILE A 39 10.53 8.55 5.23
CA ILE A 39 9.79 9.42 4.33
C ILE A 39 8.37 9.52 4.88
N GLY A 40 8.01 10.73 5.30
CA GLY A 40 6.66 11.06 5.75
C GLY A 40 5.64 11.05 4.61
N GLY A 41 4.35 11.15 4.94
CA GLY A 41 3.31 11.21 3.92
C GLY A 41 1.91 11.26 4.52
N ALA A 42 1.09 10.26 4.19
CA ALA A 42 -0.35 10.24 4.45
C ALA A 42 -0.68 10.31 5.95
N SER A 43 -1.63 11.17 6.27
CA SER A 43 -2.24 11.39 7.58
C SER A 43 -3.47 10.49 7.80
N PHE A 44 -4.08 10.56 8.99
CA PHE A 44 -5.32 9.83 9.26
C PHE A 44 -6.49 10.32 8.39
N GLU A 45 -6.52 11.62 8.09
CA GLU A 45 -7.50 12.26 7.23
C GLU A 45 -7.43 11.71 5.80
N ASP A 46 -6.21 11.49 5.27
CA ASP A 46 -6.01 10.91 3.94
C ASP A 46 -6.54 9.47 3.88
N PHE A 47 -6.22 8.65 4.90
CA PHE A 47 -6.74 7.28 4.99
C PHE A 47 -8.26 7.24 5.10
N GLN A 48 -8.85 8.14 5.88
CA GLN A 48 -10.29 8.27 5.98
C GLN A 48 -10.90 8.63 4.62
N GLN A 49 -10.31 9.58 3.90
CA GLN A 49 -10.80 10.00 2.59
C GLN A 49 -10.72 8.86 1.56
N ASP A 50 -9.65 8.08 1.57
CA ASP A 50 -9.51 6.89 0.71
C ASP A 50 -10.54 5.81 1.03
N LEU A 51 -10.79 5.54 2.31
CA LEU A 51 -11.84 4.61 2.74
C LEU A 51 -13.23 5.07 2.29
N LEU A 52 -13.53 6.37 2.40
CA LEU A 52 -14.80 6.93 1.91
C LEU A 52 -14.93 6.80 0.39
N ASN A 53 -13.86 7.08 -0.35
CA ASN A 53 -13.83 6.95 -1.81
C ASN A 53 -14.03 5.49 -2.25
N LEU A 54 -13.38 4.55 -1.56
CA LEU A 54 -13.53 3.12 -1.81
C LEU A 54 -14.96 2.66 -1.51
N SER A 55 -15.49 3.03 -0.33
CA SER A 55 -16.85 2.69 0.09
C SER A 55 -17.88 3.18 -0.93
N LYS A 56 -17.82 4.46 -1.33
CA LYS A 56 -18.71 5.02 -2.37
C LYS A 56 -18.68 4.22 -3.66
N ARG A 57 -17.53 3.70 -4.07
CA ARG A 57 -17.41 2.87 -5.28
C ARG A 57 -17.97 1.46 -5.09
N ALA A 58 -17.69 0.83 -3.93
CA ALA A 58 -18.10 -0.54 -3.62
C ALA A 58 -19.62 -0.69 -3.51
N TRP A 59 -20.32 0.34 -3.01
CA TRP A 59 -21.78 0.31 -2.86
C TRP A 59 -22.57 0.67 -4.13
N LEU A 60 -21.90 0.91 -5.26
CA LEU A 60 -22.59 1.13 -6.54
C LEU A 60 -23.01 -0.22 -7.14
N ALA A 61 -24.28 -0.59 -6.96
CA ALA A 61 -24.83 -1.89 -7.38
C ALA A 61 -24.60 -2.26 -8.85
N ARG A 62 -24.47 -1.27 -9.75
CA ARG A 62 -24.27 -1.48 -11.20
C ARG A 62 -22.80 -1.41 -11.63
N LYS A 63 -21.84 -1.32 -10.71
CA LYS A 63 -20.42 -1.23 -11.04
C LYS A 63 -19.71 -2.55 -10.71
N PRO A 64 -19.21 -3.30 -11.71
CA PRO A 64 -18.43 -4.50 -11.44
C PRO A 64 -17.05 -4.16 -10.88
N ILE A 65 -16.38 -5.18 -10.33
CA ILE A 65 -14.98 -5.06 -9.89
C ILE A 65 -14.11 -4.68 -11.10
N SER A 66 -13.25 -3.68 -10.92
CA SER A 66 -12.29 -3.28 -11.96
C SER A 66 -11.26 -4.38 -12.20
N GLN A 67 -10.85 -4.57 -13.46
CA GLN A 67 -9.77 -5.49 -13.83
C GLN A 67 -8.46 -5.22 -13.07
N GLY A 68 -8.25 -3.97 -12.64
CA GLY A 68 -7.04 -3.51 -11.97
C GLY A 68 -5.88 -3.33 -12.96
N GLY A 69 -4.67 -3.33 -12.43
CA GLY A 69 -3.46 -3.18 -13.24
C GLY A 69 -2.17 -3.23 -12.44
N LEU A 70 -2.20 -3.59 -11.16
CA LEU A 70 -1.01 -3.48 -10.29
C LEU A 70 0.14 -4.40 -10.71
N LEU A 71 -0.17 -5.65 -11.07
CA LEU A 71 0.86 -6.67 -11.38
C LEU A 71 1.24 -6.73 -12.86
N LYS A 72 0.32 -6.31 -13.74
CA LYS A 72 0.50 -6.34 -15.20
C LYS A 72 -0.17 -5.13 -15.81
N TYR A 73 0.44 -4.62 -16.87
CA TYR A 73 -0.10 -3.52 -17.65
C TYR A 73 -1.51 -3.85 -18.15
N VAL A 74 -2.43 -2.92 -17.91
CA VAL A 74 -3.79 -2.91 -18.44
C VAL A 74 -4.03 -1.52 -19.00
N HIS A 75 -4.56 -1.43 -20.22
CA HIS A 75 -4.83 -0.15 -20.86
C HIS A 75 -5.82 0.68 -20.03
N GLY A 76 -5.44 1.91 -19.68
CA GLY A 76 -6.24 2.79 -18.82
C GLY A 76 -6.25 2.40 -17.33
N GLY A 77 -5.42 1.45 -16.92
CA GLY A 77 -5.20 1.06 -15.53
C GLY A 77 -4.09 1.87 -14.85
N GLU A 78 -3.39 1.23 -13.91
CA GLU A 78 -2.24 1.84 -13.25
C GLU A 78 -1.10 2.10 -14.24
N TYR A 79 -0.28 3.11 -13.94
CA TYR A 79 0.87 3.46 -14.76
C TYR A 79 2.03 2.49 -14.51
N HIS A 80 2.59 1.94 -15.59
CA HIS A 80 3.77 1.07 -15.56
C HIS A 80 4.91 1.79 -16.27
N ALA A 81 6.10 1.80 -15.66
CA ALA A 81 7.30 2.35 -16.30
C ALA A 81 7.63 1.62 -17.61
N TYR A 82 7.38 0.31 -17.67
CA TYR A 82 7.47 -0.48 -18.90
C TYR A 82 6.07 -0.70 -19.49
N ASN A 83 5.61 0.26 -20.28
CA ASN A 83 4.36 0.15 -21.03
C ASN A 83 4.64 0.03 -22.55
N PRO A 84 3.67 -0.43 -23.35
CA PRO A 84 3.87 -0.61 -24.79
C PRO A 84 4.30 0.66 -25.54
N ASP A 85 3.85 1.83 -25.08
CA ASP A 85 4.18 3.12 -25.72
C ASP A 85 5.65 3.49 -25.53
N VAL A 86 6.21 3.22 -24.35
CA VAL A 86 7.64 3.44 -24.03
C VAL A 86 8.53 2.41 -24.74
N VAL A 87 8.11 1.14 -24.82
CA VAL A 87 8.97 0.06 -25.36
C VAL A 87 8.98 0.00 -26.89
N ARG A 88 7.90 0.43 -27.56
CA ARG A 88 7.81 0.41 -29.03
C ARG A 88 8.51 1.61 -29.70
N THR A 89 8.83 2.64 -28.93
CA THR A 89 9.59 3.81 -29.39
C THR A 89 11.08 3.50 -29.36
#